data_AF-A0A179FIG3-F1
#
_entry.id   AF-A0A179FIG3-F1
#
_cell.length_a   1.000
_cell.length_b   1.000
_cell.length_c   1.000
_cell.angle_alpha   90.00
_cell.angle_beta   90.00
_cell.angle_gamma   90.00
#
_symmetry.space_group_name_H-M   'P 1'
#
loop_
_entity.id
_entity.type
_entity.pdbx_description
1 polymer ?
#
loop_
_entity_poly.entity_id
_entity_poly.type
_entity_poly.pdbx_seq_one_letter_code
_entity_poly.pdbx_strand_id
1 'polypeptide(L)'
;MHRSDGATWHQNAAIRALQGAIQAPGEACVMRMMAASMLLSTFESMNFDSSDLSWSIFFCGTKRIAGLVTQQHESYVGDESLIMDWIFYHDVMYKFSIKHWKTKNEDQIQLAAQEKIISKAIFSAERQTVVPIAGCSLELLDLLCQVIDAVHERNSPEHRSKPHLKVLRSLEIRLHDLSQRQSGVSSSDSTENDNAIHSEQVAELYRLAALIYLFLIAKGESTSYPGAITAITKAFELLSAVEHCERPWPLFIIGLAANTEDQRLSVLRVIEQSLALQPLGAMALADRMIRDAWVQQDLDDGGLDMLKLYGQVISRNRVPPCFT
;
A
#
# COMPACT_ATOMS: atom_id res chain seq x y z
N MET A 1 -2.00 -24.74 -21.62
CA MET A 1 -0.53 -24.82 -21.63
C MET A 1 0.17 -23.74 -22.46
N HIS A 2 -0.46 -23.12 -23.49
CA HIS A 2 0.19 -22.10 -24.35
C HIS A 2 0.32 -20.66 -23.81
N ARG A 3 -0.31 -20.29 -22.69
CA ARG A 3 -0.28 -18.90 -22.18
C ARG A 3 0.99 -18.53 -21.39
N SER A 4 1.68 -19.51 -20.81
CA SER A 4 2.87 -19.27 -19.98
C SER A 4 4.09 -18.83 -20.81
N ASP A 5 4.29 -19.43 -21.99
CA ASP A 5 5.47 -19.17 -22.82
C ASP A 5 5.51 -17.76 -23.39
N GLY A 6 4.33 -17.18 -23.71
CA GLY A 6 4.22 -15.82 -24.22
C GLY A 6 4.56 -14.76 -23.17
N ALA A 7 4.10 -14.92 -21.94
CA ALA A 7 4.36 -13.98 -20.86
C ALA A 7 5.86 -13.90 -20.53
N THR A 8 6.52 -15.05 -20.40
CA THR A 8 7.96 -15.13 -20.16
C THR A 8 8.78 -14.59 -21.34
N TRP A 9 8.30 -14.75 -22.57
CA TRP A 9 8.93 -14.13 -23.74
C TRP A 9 8.88 -12.59 -23.68
N HIS A 10 7.72 -12.02 -23.39
CA HIS A 10 7.55 -10.56 -23.27
C HIS A 10 8.37 -9.97 -22.11
N GLN A 11 8.40 -10.66 -20.97
CA GLN A 11 9.23 -10.29 -19.82
C GLN A 11 10.72 -10.22 -20.21
N ASN A 12 11.24 -11.27 -20.87
CA ASN A 12 12.63 -11.30 -21.32
C ASN A 12 12.93 -10.23 -22.39
N ALA A 13 12.01 -9.97 -23.30
CA ALA A 13 12.15 -8.92 -24.30
C ALA A 13 12.20 -7.52 -23.65
N ALA A 14 11.33 -7.27 -22.66
CA ALA A 14 11.31 -6.02 -21.90
C ALA A 14 12.61 -5.80 -21.10
N ILE A 15 13.13 -6.84 -20.45
CA ILE A 15 14.42 -6.78 -19.74
C ILE A 15 15.56 -6.41 -20.70
N ARG A 16 15.63 -7.03 -21.88
CA ARG A 16 16.66 -6.71 -22.88
C ARG A 16 16.52 -5.28 -23.41
N ALA A 17 15.30 -4.83 -23.67
CA ALA A 17 15.04 -3.48 -24.13
C ALA A 17 15.44 -2.44 -23.08
N LEU A 18 15.13 -2.70 -21.79
CA LEU A 18 15.56 -1.86 -20.67
C LEU A 18 17.09 -1.81 -20.55
N GLN A 19 17.77 -2.96 -20.65
CA GLN A 19 19.23 -3.01 -20.63
C GLN A 19 19.86 -2.19 -21.76
N GLY A 20 19.32 -2.29 -22.98
CA GLY A 20 19.76 -1.48 -24.12
C GLY A 20 19.52 0.02 -23.91
N ALA A 21 18.35 0.39 -23.38
CA ALA A 21 17.99 1.77 -23.06
C ALA A 21 18.90 2.41 -22.00
N ILE A 22 19.36 1.63 -21.01
CA ILE A 22 20.32 2.08 -19.99
C ILE A 22 21.70 2.36 -20.60
N GLN A 23 22.13 1.56 -21.58
CA GLN A 23 23.46 1.67 -22.19
C GLN A 23 23.57 2.81 -23.21
N ALA A 24 22.46 3.22 -23.83
CA ALA A 24 22.41 4.31 -24.80
C ALA A 24 21.15 5.17 -24.57
N PRO A 25 21.14 6.02 -23.53
CA PRO A 25 19.95 6.81 -23.19
C PRO A 25 19.70 7.88 -24.26
N GLY A 26 18.62 7.73 -25.04
CA GLY A 26 18.08 8.82 -25.85
C GLY A 26 17.28 9.82 -24.98
N GLU A 27 17.05 11.04 -25.47
CA GLU A 27 16.31 12.08 -24.73
C GLU A 27 14.86 11.67 -24.38
N ALA A 28 14.23 10.82 -25.19
CA ALA A 28 12.85 10.33 -24.98
C ALA A 28 12.74 9.10 -24.05
N CYS A 29 13.78 8.76 -23.28
CA CYS A 29 13.95 7.41 -22.76
C CYS A 29 13.57 7.19 -21.29
N VAL A 30 13.65 8.21 -20.42
CA VAL A 30 13.61 7.98 -18.96
C VAL A 30 12.21 7.58 -18.44
N MET A 31 11.15 8.30 -18.82
CA MET A 31 9.78 7.96 -18.40
C MET A 31 9.37 6.55 -18.85
N ARG A 32 9.76 6.17 -20.07
CA ARG A 32 9.51 4.84 -20.63
C ARG A 32 10.27 3.77 -19.87
N MET A 33 11.52 4.05 -19.48
CA MET A 33 12.30 3.14 -18.64
C MET A 33 11.67 2.96 -17.26
N MET A 34 11.20 4.04 -16.62
CA MET A 34 10.48 3.95 -15.35
C MET A 34 9.20 3.14 -15.48
N ALA A 35 8.37 3.43 -16.47
CA ALA A 35 7.12 2.71 -16.71
C ALA A 35 7.36 1.21 -17.01
N ALA A 36 8.33 0.89 -17.86
CA ALA A 36 8.67 -0.51 -18.17
C ALA A 36 9.23 -1.25 -16.95
N SER A 37 10.05 -0.59 -16.13
CA SER A 37 10.60 -1.17 -14.89
C SER A 37 9.50 -1.36 -13.82
N MET A 38 8.55 -0.43 -13.71
CA MET A 38 7.35 -0.58 -12.87
C MET A 38 6.48 -1.74 -13.32
N LEU A 39 6.20 -1.86 -14.61
CA LEU A 39 5.42 -2.97 -15.17
C LEU A 39 6.06 -4.33 -14.88
N LEU A 40 7.38 -4.44 -15.00
CA LEU A 40 8.11 -5.65 -14.60
C LEU A 40 7.97 -5.91 -13.10
N SER A 41 8.13 -4.90 -12.25
CA SER A 41 7.94 -5.03 -10.80
C SER A 41 6.54 -5.54 -10.44
N THR A 42 5.50 -4.98 -11.06
CA THR A 42 4.11 -5.41 -10.88
C THR A 42 3.90 -6.83 -11.40
N PHE A 43 4.46 -7.17 -12.56
CA PHE A 43 4.38 -8.52 -13.11
C PHE A 43 5.01 -9.56 -12.17
N GLU A 44 6.19 -9.30 -11.62
CA GLU A 44 6.81 -10.19 -10.63
C GLU A 44 5.97 -10.29 -9.34
N SER A 45 5.38 -9.16 -8.91
CA SER A 45 4.56 -9.10 -7.70
C SER A 45 3.26 -9.91 -7.86
N MET A 46 2.68 -9.95 -9.06
CA MET A 46 1.48 -10.74 -9.38
C MET A 46 1.80 -12.23 -9.59
N ASN A 47 3.00 -12.57 -10.07
CA ASN A 47 3.46 -13.95 -10.26
C ASN A 47 4.27 -14.47 -9.08
N PHE A 48 3.89 -14.10 -7.85
CA PHE A 48 4.65 -14.38 -6.63
C PHE A 48 4.89 -15.89 -6.37
N ASP A 49 4.00 -16.76 -6.86
CA ASP A 49 4.15 -18.21 -6.71
C ASP A 49 5.15 -18.82 -7.71
N SER A 50 5.31 -18.23 -8.90
CA SER A 50 6.03 -18.85 -10.02
C SER A 50 7.32 -18.14 -10.45
N SER A 51 7.58 -16.91 -10.00
CA SER A 51 8.78 -16.19 -10.42
C SER A 51 10.02 -16.52 -9.59
N ASP A 52 11.15 -16.73 -10.27
CA ASP A 52 12.47 -16.85 -9.65
C ASP A 52 13.15 -15.49 -9.38
N LEU A 53 12.56 -14.40 -9.88
CA LEU A 53 13.07 -13.04 -9.70
C LEU A 53 12.31 -12.31 -8.59
N SER A 54 13.04 -11.50 -7.83
CA SER A 54 12.42 -10.61 -6.84
C SER A 54 11.94 -9.32 -7.51
N TRP A 55 10.67 -8.96 -7.30
CA TRP A 55 10.10 -7.67 -7.73
C TRP A 55 10.98 -6.48 -7.29
N SER A 56 11.67 -6.62 -6.14
CA SER A 56 12.50 -5.57 -5.56
C SER A 56 13.63 -5.11 -6.47
N ILE A 57 14.15 -6.01 -7.34
CA ILE A 57 15.23 -5.66 -8.28
C ILE A 57 14.75 -4.62 -9.28
N PHE A 58 13.58 -4.85 -9.86
CA PHE A 58 12.97 -3.94 -10.84
C PHE A 58 12.55 -2.63 -10.18
N PHE A 59 11.96 -2.67 -8.99
CA PHE A 59 11.57 -1.46 -8.29
C PHE A 59 12.78 -0.61 -7.84
N CYS A 60 13.84 -1.22 -7.33
CA CYS A 60 15.11 -0.53 -7.04
C CYS A 60 15.66 0.18 -8.28
N GLY A 61 15.61 -0.50 -9.44
CA GLY A 61 15.96 0.09 -10.74
C GLY A 61 15.12 1.32 -11.05
N THR A 62 13.81 1.23 -10.87
CA THR A 62 12.89 2.37 -11.05
C THR A 62 13.25 3.56 -10.17
N LYS A 63 13.44 3.35 -8.84
CA LYS A 63 13.79 4.45 -7.93
C LYS A 63 15.12 5.10 -8.27
N ARG A 64 16.11 4.31 -8.69
CA ARG A 64 17.41 4.85 -9.14
C ARG A 64 17.27 5.71 -10.39
N ILE A 65 16.46 5.29 -11.36
CA ILE A 65 16.19 6.06 -12.58
C ILE A 65 15.43 7.34 -12.23
N ALA A 66 14.39 7.25 -11.40
CA ALA A 66 13.60 8.39 -10.98
C ALA A 66 14.46 9.44 -10.25
N GLY A 67 15.34 9.02 -9.34
CA GLY A 67 16.26 9.91 -8.63
C GLY A 67 17.27 10.66 -9.52
N LEU A 68 17.49 10.22 -10.77
CA LEU A 68 18.34 10.94 -11.73
C LEU A 68 17.61 12.10 -12.42
N VAL A 69 16.27 12.07 -12.46
CA VAL A 69 15.47 13.06 -13.20
C VAL A 69 14.59 13.92 -12.31
N THR A 70 14.23 13.44 -11.11
CA THR A 70 13.39 14.21 -10.20
C THR A 70 14.19 15.26 -9.45
N GLN A 71 13.69 16.49 -9.41
CA GLN A 71 14.22 17.57 -8.59
C GLN A 71 13.39 17.72 -7.32
N GLN A 72 14.06 18.00 -6.20
CA GLN A 72 13.37 18.23 -4.95
C GLN A 72 12.51 19.50 -5.03
N HIS A 73 11.26 19.41 -4.55
CA HIS A 73 10.26 20.51 -4.49
C HIS A 73 9.64 20.94 -5.83
N GLU A 74 9.93 20.26 -6.92
CA GLU A 74 9.23 20.47 -8.19
C GLU A 74 7.84 19.81 -8.17
N SER A 75 6.91 20.32 -8.99
CA SER A 75 5.62 19.67 -9.22
C SER A 75 5.53 19.24 -10.68
N TYR A 76 5.24 17.97 -10.89
CA TYR A 76 5.08 17.34 -12.18
C TYR A 76 3.60 17.31 -12.57
N VAL A 77 3.29 17.24 -13.87
CA VAL A 77 1.93 17.25 -14.41
C VAL A 77 1.81 16.23 -15.54
N GLY A 78 0.59 15.77 -15.82
CA GLY A 78 0.33 14.79 -16.88
C GLY A 78 0.96 13.42 -16.60
N ASP A 79 1.50 12.78 -17.64
CA ASP A 79 2.07 11.43 -17.57
C ASP A 79 3.22 11.33 -16.56
N GLU A 80 3.99 12.39 -16.38
CA GLU A 80 5.08 12.45 -15.40
C GLU A 80 4.57 12.31 -13.98
N SER A 81 3.54 13.09 -13.63
CA SER A 81 2.91 12.97 -12.31
C SER A 81 2.29 11.60 -12.09
N LEU A 82 1.66 11.02 -13.11
CA LEU A 82 1.01 9.72 -13.01
C LEU A 82 2.03 8.60 -12.70
N ILE A 83 3.16 8.59 -13.42
CA ILE A 83 4.22 7.58 -13.20
C ILE A 83 4.86 7.80 -11.82
N MET A 84 5.10 9.04 -11.40
CA MET A 84 5.67 9.33 -10.08
C MET A 84 4.72 8.95 -8.94
N ASP A 85 3.42 9.21 -9.08
CA ASP A 85 2.41 8.82 -8.09
C ASP A 85 2.28 7.29 -8.01
N TRP A 86 2.40 6.60 -9.15
CA TRP A 86 2.45 5.15 -9.20
C TRP A 86 3.68 4.59 -8.47
N ILE A 87 4.86 5.17 -8.72
CA ILE A 87 6.10 4.81 -8.00
C ILE A 87 5.94 5.06 -6.50
N PHE A 88 5.38 6.21 -6.11
CA PHE A 88 5.21 6.55 -4.70
C PHE A 88 4.29 5.58 -3.97
N TYR A 89 3.16 5.22 -4.60
CA TYR A 89 2.23 4.23 -4.05
C TYR A 89 2.94 2.89 -3.77
N HIS A 90 3.66 2.37 -4.78
CA HIS A 90 4.43 1.14 -4.64
C HIS A 90 5.52 1.26 -3.57
N ASP A 91 6.22 2.39 -3.48
CA ASP A 91 7.25 2.64 -2.46
C ASP A 91 6.67 2.46 -1.04
N VAL A 92 5.50 3.06 -0.78
CA VAL A 92 4.82 2.95 0.51
C VAL A 92 4.38 1.50 0.79
N MET A 93 3.78 0.81 -0.19
CA MET A 93 3.33 -0.57 -0.02
C MET A 93 4.50 -1.55 0.18
N TYR A 94 5.60 -1.36 -0.54
CA TYR A 94 6.81 -2.16 -0.36
C TYR A 94 7.47 -1.90 0.98
N LYS A 95 7.53 -0.64 1.41
CA LYS A 95 8.04 -0.29 2.74
C LYS A 95 7.21 -0.93 3.85
N PHE A 96 5.88 -0.93 3.72
CA PHE A 96 4.98 -1.64 4.63
C PHE A 96 5.31 -3.14 4.71
N SER A 97 5.38 -3.82 3.57
CA SER A 97 5.63 -5.25 3.54
C SER A 97 7.02 -5.62 4.04
N ILE A 98 8.04 -4.86 3.66
CA ILE A 98 9.41 -5.05 4.16
C ILE A 98 9.44 -4.84 5.68
N LYS A 99 8.74 -3.83 6.22
CA LYS A 99 8.73 -3.55 7.66
C LYS A 99 8.34 -4.80 8.48
N HIS A 100 7.34 -5.53 8.03
CA HIS A 100 6.83 -6.76 8.65
C HIS A 100 7.51 -8.04 8.17
N TRP A 101 8.43 -7.93 7.20
CA TRP A 101 9.16 -9.08 6.71
C TRP A 101 10.24 -9.53 7.70
N LYS A 102 10.20 -10.80 8.12
CA LYS A 102 11.10 -11.33 9.17
C LYS A 102 12.56 -11.39 8.73
N THR A 103 12.81 -11.85 7.50
CA THR A 103 14.18 -12.10 7.01
C THR A 103 14.49 -11.14 5.86
N LYS A 104 14.91 -9.93 6.19
CA LYS A 104 15.24 -8.88 5.22
C LYS A 104 16.65 -9.09 4.66
N ASN A 105 16.83 -8.93 3.36
CA ASN A 105 18.17 -8.81 2.77
C ASN A 105 18.62 -7.34 2.73
N GLU A 106 19.89 -7.11 2.44
CA GLU A 106 20.48 -5.76 2.39
C GLU A 106 19.76 -4.85 1.39
N ASP A 107 19.44 -5.37 0.20
CA ASP A 107 18.73 -4.62 -0.84
C ASP A 107 17.35 -4.14 -0.39
N GLN A 108 16.60 -4.97 0.34
CA GLN A 108 15.30 -4.63 0.91
C GLN A 108 15.42 -3.58 2.02
N ILE A 109 16.45 -3.68 2.86
CA ILE A 109 16.72 -2.68 3.91
C ILE A 109 17.04 -1.33 3.26
N GLN A 110 17.91 -1.32 2.26
CA GLN A 110 18.28 -0.12 1.52
C GLN A 110 17.08 0.46 0.80
N LEU A 111 16.27 -0.36 0.12
CA LEU A 111 15.07 0.09 -0.57
C LEU A 111 14.09 0.79 0.37
N ALA A 112 13.82 0.19 1.54
CA ALA A 112 12.94 0.78 2.54
C ALA A 112 13.49 2.08 3.17
N ALA A 113 14.81 2.28 3.14
CA ALA A 113 15.48 3.46 3.67
C ALA A 113 15.65 4.60 2.64
N GLN A 114 15.41 4.33 1.35
CA GLN A 114 15.54 5.35 0.31
C GLN A 114 14.52 6.48 0.48
N GLU A 115 14.91 7.68 0.03
CA GLU A 115 14.00 8.82 -0.02
C GLU A 115 12.78 8.52 -0.90
N LYS A 116 11.64 9.04 -0.47
CA LYS A 116 10.37 8.95 -1.22
C LYS A 116 10.37 9.98 -2.35
N ILE A 117 9.76 9.60 -3.47
CA ILE A 117 9.57 10.46 -4.63
C ILE A 117 8.09 10.82 -4.69
N ILE A 118 7.76 12.10 -4.65
CA ILE A 118 6.36 12.57 -4.66
C ILE A 118 6.23 13.58 -5.80
N SER A 119 5.23 13.39 -6.67
CA SER A 119 5.06 14.20 -7.88
C SER A 119 4.71 15.67 -7.62
N LYS A 120 4.22 16.01 -6.42
CA LYS A 120 3.75 17.34 -6.04
C LYS A 120 4.60 17.94 -4.94
N ALA A 121 4.81 19.25 -4.96
CA ALA A 121 5.49 19.97 -3.88
C ALA A 121 4.76 19.83 -2.53
N ILE A 122 5.50 19.95 -1.41
CA ILE A 122 5.00 19.71 -0.04
C ILE A 122 3.73 20.50 0.30
N PHE A 123 3.65 21.75 -0.15
CA PHE A 123 2.53 22.65 0.13
C PHE A 123 1.49 22.70 -1.00
N SER A 124 1.58 21.82 -1.99
CA SER A 124 0.59 21.79 -3.08
C SER A 124 -0.75 21.27 -2.57
N ALA A 125 -1.81 22.04 -2.81
CA ALA A 125 -3.18 21.62 -2.52
C ALA A 125 -3.59 20.35 -3.30
N GLU A 126 -2.90 20.05 -4.41
CA GLU A 126 -3.11 18.85 -5.21
C GLU A 126 -2.77 17.57 -4.43
N ARG A 127 -1.90 17.64 -3.40
CA ARG A 127 -1.61 16.49 -2.54
C ARG A 127 -2.82 15.97 -1.77
N GLN A 128 -3.84 16.81 -1.59
CA GLN A 128 -5.10 16.44 -0.94
C GLN A 128 -6.09 15.78 -1.88
N THR A 129 -5.83 15.80 -3.19
CA THR A 129 -6.73 15.19 -4.17
C THR A 129 -6.53 13.68 -4.18
N VAL A 130 -7.61 12.91 -4.19
CA VAL A 130 -7.58 11.45 -4.35
C VAL A 130 -6.97 11.13 -5.70
N VAL A 131 -5.90 10.35 -5.68
CA VAL A 131 -5.23 9.88 -6.88
C VAL A 131 -5.86 8.55 -7.29
N PRO A 132 -6.46 8.43 -8.49
CA PRO A 132 -7.17 7.23 -8.90
C PRO A 132 -6.33 5.95 -8.79
N ILE A 133 -5.04 5.99 -9.15
CA ILE A 133 -4.16 4.81 -9.10
C ILE A 133 -3.88 4.32 -7.67
N ALA A 134 -3.93 5.21 -6.67
CA ALA A 134 -3.71 4.86 -5.26
C ALA A 134 -5.01 4.60 -4.49
N GLY A 135 -6.13 5.17 -4.94
CA GLY A 135 -7.41 5.15 -4.20
C GLY A 135 -7.43 6.06 -2.97
N CYS A 136 -6.41 6.89 -2.77
CA CYS A 136 -6.36 7.90 -1.72
C CYS A 136 -5.45 9.08 -2.14
N SER A 137 -5.36 10.10 -1.30
CA SER A 137 -4.54 11.29 -1.57
C SER A 137 -3.04 11.05 -1.34
N LEU A 138 -2.19 11.82 -2.02
CA LEU A 138 -0.74 11.77 -1.80
C LEU A 138 -0.36 12.18 -0.37
N GLU A 139 -1.13 13.08 0.25
CA GLU A 139 -0.96 13.43 1.65
C GLU A 139 -1.24 12.24 2.58
N LEU A 140 -2.26 11.43 2.30
CA LEU A 140 -2.53 10.21 3.08
C LEU A 140 -1.40 9.19 2.94
N LEU A 141 -0.91 8.96 1.71
CA LEU A 141 0.21 8.06 1.47
C LEU A 141 1.49 8.53 2.18
N ASP A 142 1.74 9.84 2.19
CA ASP A 142 2.87 10.43 2.90
C ASP A 142 2.77 10.25 4.42
N LEU A 143 1.57 10.43 4.97
CA LEU A 143 1.27 10.14 6.37
C LEU A 143 1.46 8.67 6.69
N LEU A 144 0.93 7.77 5.85
CA LEU A 144 1.07 6.32 6.03
C LEU A 144 2.54 5.91 6.02
N CYS A 145 3.35 6.46 5.11
CA CYS A 145 4.80 6.22 5.08
C CYS A 145 5.46 6.60 6.41
N GLN A 146 5.11 7.75 6.99
CA GLN A 146 5.60 8.18 8.29
C GLN A 146 5.11 7.30 9.45
N VAL A 147 3.88 6.77 9.38
CA VAL A 147 3.38 5.79 10.36
C VAL A 147 4.19 4.49 10.29
N ILE A 148 4.50 4.01 9.08
CA ILE A 148 5.34 2.81 8.88
C ILE A 148 6.75 3.02 9.46
N ASP A 149 7.35 4.19 9.24
CA ASP A 149 8.64 4.57 9.81
C ASP A 149 8.62 4.63 11.33
N ALA A 150 7.51 5.06 11.93
CA ALA A 150 7.36 5.14 13.37
C ALA A 150 7.18 3.76 14.05
N VAL A 151 6.96 2.67 13.30
CA VAL A 151 6.84 1.34 13.92
C VAL A 151 8.19 0.90 14.48
N HIS A 152 8.24 0.63 15.77
CA HIS A 152 9.41 0.08 16.47
C HIS A 152 9.09 -1.30 17.03
N GLU A 153 10.13 -2.14 17.18
CA GLU A 153 9.98 -3.37 17.97
C GLU A 153 9.57 -3.02 19.40
N ARG A 154 8.72 -3.86 20.01
CA ARG A 154 8.13 -3.56 21.34
C ARG A 154 9.17 -3.39 22.45
N ASN A 155 10.31 -4.06 22.30
CA ASN A 155 11.45 -4.08 23.22
C ASN A 155 12.52 -3.02 22.88
N SER A 156 12.37 -2.26 21.79
CA SER A 156 13.37 -1.24 21.43
C SER A 156 13.29 -0.04 22.38
N PRO A 157 14.44 0.55 22.78
CA PRO A 157 14.46 1.71 23.67
C PRO A 157 13.84 2.97 23.04
N GLU A 158 13.77 3.04 21.72
CA GLU A 158 13.09 4.10 20.97
C GLU A 158 11.57 3.98 21.06
N HIS A 159 11.04 2.76 21.22
CA HIS A 159 9.61 2.51 21.37
C HIS A 159 9.08 3.22 22.63
N ARG A 160 7.96 3.94 22.47
CA ARG A 160 7.36 4.83 23.49
C ARG A 160 8.31 5.83 24.17
N SER A 161 9.48 6.13 23.59
CA SER A 161 10.32 7.25 24.03
C SER A 161 9.60 8.59 23.86
N LYS A 162 10.03 9.63 24.60
CA LYS A 162 9.40 10.98 24.49
C LYS A 162 9.39 11.54 23.06
N PRO A 163 10.48 11.45 22.26
CA PRO A 163 10.46 11.88 20.86
C PRO A 163 9.48 11.07 20.02
N HIS A 164 9.48 9.75 20.19
CA HIS A 164 8.60 8.85 19.44
C HIS A 164 7.12 9.11 19.72
N LEU A 165 6.73 9.30 20.99
CA LEU A 165 5.34 9.64 21.35
C LEU A 165 4.88 10.98 20.76
N LYS A 166 5.79 11.96 20.61
CA LYS A 166 5.47 13.23 19.94
C LYS A 166 5.16 13.02 18.45
N VAL A 167 5.97 12.20 17.77
CA VAL A 167 5.75 11.84 16.37
C VAL A 167 4.40 11.14 16.21
N LEU A 168 4.12 10.12 17.03
CA LEU A 168 2.86 9.37 16.98
C LEU A 168 1.63 10.27 17.22
N ARG A 169 1.71 11.20 18.19
CA ARG A 169 0.62 12.16 18.43
C ARG A 169 0.43 13.12 17.25
N SER A 170 1.51 13.60 16.65
CA SER A 170 1.42 14.45 15.46
C SER A 170 0.77 13.73 14.28
N LEU A 171 1.14 12.46 14.04
CA LEU A 171 0.55 11.63 12.99
C LEU A 171 -0.93 11.35 13.25
N GLU A 172 -1.31 11.06 14.50
CA GLU A 172 -2.70 10.87 14.91
C GLU A 172 -3.56 12.10 14.58
N ILE A 173 -3.13 13.30 14.99
CA ILE A 173 -3.84 14.54 14.74
C ILE A 173 -3.98 14.76 13.23
N ARG A 174 -2.89 14.64 12.47
CA ARG A 174 -2.91 14.84 11.02
C ARG A 174 -3.81 13.84 10.29
N LEU A 175 -3.85 12.58 10.72
CA LEU A 175 -4.75 11.58 10.14
C LEU A 175 -6.22 11.84 10.51
N HIS A 176 -6.49 12.35 11.71
CA HIS A 176 -7.84 12.74 12.13
C HIS A 176 -8.38 13.94 11.34
N ASP A 177 -7.54 14.96 11.13
CA ASP A 177 -7.91 16.21 10.47
C ASP A 177 -7.74 16.16 8.94
N LEU A 178 -7.31 15.02 8.39
CA LEU A 178 -7.08 14.87 6.96
C LEU A 178 -8.41 14.92 6.19
N SER A 179 -8.50 15.85 5.23
CA SER A 179 -9.56 15.90 4.23
C SER A 179 -9.01 15.52 2.86
N GLN A 180 -9.66 14.56 2.22
CA GLN A 180 -9.33 14.13 0.86
C GLN A 180 -10.34 14.72 -0.11
N ARG A 181 -9.87 15.39 -1.16
CA ARG A 181 -10.71 16.04 -2.18
C ARG A 181 -10.87 15.11 -3.38
N GLN A 182 -12.05 15.09 -3.98
CA GLN A 182 -12.23 14.45 -5.28
C GLN A 182 -11.64 15.33 -6.40
N SER A 183 -11.15 14.69 -7.46
CA SER A 183 -10.72 15.43 -8.66
C SER A 183 -11.95 16.07 -9.31
N GLY A 184 -11.91 17.38 -9.54
CA GLY A 184 -13.07 18.22 -9.82
C GLY A 184 -13.71 18.07 -11.21
N VAL A 185 -14.23 16.88 -11.53
CA VAL A 185 -15.14 16.70 -12.68
C VAL A 185 -16.55 16.53 -12.13
N SER A 186 -17.29 17.64 -12.04
CA SER A 186 -18.72 17.62 -11.73
C SER A 186 -19.52 17.17 -12.97
N SER A 187 -19.64 15.85 -13.10
CA SER A 187 -20.62 15.08 -13.88
C SER A 187 -22.08 15.36 -13.52
N SER A 188 -22.99 15.76 -14.42
CA SER A 188 -24.44 15.65 -14.16
C SER A 188 -24.97 14.22 -14.39
N ASP A 189 -24.11 13.29 -14.81
CA ASP A 189 -24.44 11.89 -15.06
C ASP A 189 -24.44 11.04 -13.79
N SER A 190 -25.48 10.23 -13.60
CA SER A 190 -25.67 9.39 -12.41
C SER A 190 -24.51 8.42 -12.17
N THR A 191 -23.91 7.87 -13.24
CA THR A 191 -22.78 6.95 -13.16
C THR A 191 -21.48 7.59 -12.66
N GLU A 192 -21.25 8.87 -12.98
CA GLU A 192 -20.07 9.57 -12.47
C GLU A 192 -20.22 9.91 -10.98
N ASN A 193 -21.44 10.21 -10.55
CA ASN A 193 -21.76 10.42 -9.14
C ASN A 193 -21.54 9.15 -8.30
N ASP A 194 -21.95 7.98 -8.79
CA ASP A 194 -21.73 6.71 -8.09
C ASP A 194 -20.23 6.39 -7.98
N ASN A 195 -19.45 6.63 -9.04
CA ASN A 195 -17.99 6.47 -9.01
C ASN A 195 -17.30 7.44 -8.03
N ALA A 196 -17.80 8.69 -7.93
CA ALA A 196 -17.27 9.67 -6.99
C ALA A 196 -17.54 9.28 -5.54
N ILE A 197 -18.76 8.77 -5.25
CA ILE A 197 -19.12 8.25 -3.93
C ILE A 197 -18.25 7.05 -3.58
N HIS A 198 -18.10 6.08 -4.49
CA HIS A 198 -17.23 4.93 -4.29
C HIS A 198 -15.77 5.33 -4.02
N SER A 199 -15.24 6.26 -4.82
CA SER A 199 -13.89 6.83 -4.62
C SER A 199 -13.74 7.48 -3.24
N GLU A 200 -14.74 8.21 -2.76
CA GLU A 200 -14.75 8.81 -1.43
C GLU A 200 -14.76 7.75 -0.32
N GLN A 201 -15.58 6.71 -0.47
CA GLN A 201 -15.65 5.61 0.47
C GLN A 201 -14.32 4.84 0.54
N VAL A 202 -13.71 4.53 -0.60
CA VAL A 202 -12.39 3.85 -0.66
C VAL A 202 -11.30 4.72 -0.04
N ALA A 203 -11.31 6.03 -0.31
CA ALA A 203 -10.36 6.97 0.29
C ALA A 203 -10.51 7.04 1.82
N GLU A 204 -11.74 7.03 2.33
CA GLU A 204 -12.01 7.01 3.77
C GLU A 204 -11.64 5.67 4.41
N LEU A 205 -11.85 4.53 3.74
CA LEU A 205 -11.36 3.23 4.18
C LEU A 205 -9.84 3.22 4.36
N TYR A 206 -9.09 3.83 3.42
CA TYR A 206 -7.65 4.00 3.57
C TYR A 206 -7.28 4.80 4.82
N ARG A 207 -7.98 5.91 5.08
CA ARG A 207 -7.69 6.78 6.23
C ARG A 207 -7.97 6.06 7.55
N LEU A 208 -9.09 5.34 7.63
CA LEU A 208 -9.44 4.53 8.78
C LEU A 208 -8.45 3.36 8.99
N ALA A 209 -8.05 2.67 7.92
CA ALA A 209 -6.99 1.66 7.98
C ALA A 209 -5.67 2.25 8.48
N ALA A 210 -5.26 3.44 8.03
CA ALA A 210 -4.05 4.12 8.52
C ALA A 210 -4.15 4.44 10.02
N LEU A 211 -5.31 4.87 10.53
CA LEU A 211 -5.55 5.08 11.95
C LEU A 211 -5.48 3.76 12.74
N ILE A 212 -6.14 2.70 12.27
CA ILE A 212 -6.09 1.37 12.90
C ILE A 212 -4.63 0.88 12.98
N TYR A 213 -3.89 0.98 11.89
CA TYR A 213 -2.48 0.62 11.84
C TYR A 213 -1.62 1.47 12.79
N LEU A 214 -1.86 2.79 12.87
CA LEU A 214 -1.20 3.66 13.84
C LEU A 214 -1.46 3.22 15.28
N PHE A 215 -2.70 2.92 15.65
CA PHE A 215 -3.06 2.52 17.02
C PHE A 215 -2.50 1.14 17.39
N LEU A 216 -2.82 0.12 16.58
CA LEU A 216 -2.50 -1.26 16.93
C LEU A 216 -1.01 -1.58 16.72
N ILE A 217 -0.40 -1.00 15.68
CA ILE A 217 0.95 -1.36 15.27
C ILE A 217 1.97 -0.34 15.74
N ALA A 218 1.86 0.94 15.36
CA ALA A 218 2.90 1.92 15.69
C ALA A 218 2.90 2.31 17.17
N LYS A 219 1.72 2.55 17.77
CA LYS A 219 1.58 2.82 19.20
C LYS A 219 1.65 1.56 20.07
N GLY A 220 1.27 0.41 19.51
CA GLY A 220 1.21 -0.86 20.23
C GLY A 220 0.07 -0.92 21.24
N GLU A 221 -1.04 -0.25 20.95
CA GLU A 221 -2.25 -0.29 21.77
C GLU A 221 -3.08 -1.55 21.45
N SER A 222 -3.97 -1.96 22.36
CA SER A 222 -4.89 -3.07 22.12
C SER A 222 -6.11 -2.65 21.30
N THR A 223 -6.86 -3.62 20.78
CA THR A 223 -8.14 -3.39 20.10
C THR A 223 -9.20 -2.75 21.01
N SER A 224 -9.02 -2.81 22.33
CA SER A 224 -9.86 -2.14 23.33
C SER A 224 -9.50 -0.67 23.58
N TYR A 225 -8.44 -0.14 22.95
CA TYR A 225 -8.08 1.27 23.07
C TYR A 225 -9.17 2.15 22.45
N PRO A 226 -9.66 3.22 23.12
CA PRO A 226 -10.80 4.00 22.62
C PRO A 226 -10.67 4.55 21.20
N GLY A 227 -9.45 4.99 20.82
CA GLY A 227 -9.18 5.45 19.46
C GLY A 227 -9.23 4.32 18.43
N ALA A 228 -8.76 3.12 18.81
CA ALA A 228 -8.81 1.94 17.95
C ALA A 228 -10.25 1.46 17.77
N ILE A 229 -11.03 1.34 18.86
CA ILE A 229 -12.46 1.00 18.81
C ILE A 229 -13.18 1.96 17.85
N THR A 230 -12.99 3.27 18.02
CA THR A 230 -13.66 4.27 17.18
C THR A 230 -13.29 4.11 15.70
N ALA A 231 -12.02 3.89 15.37
CA ALA A 231 -11.58 3.71 14.00
C ALA A 231 -12.10 2.39 13.40
N ILE A 232 -12.07 1.30 14.15
CA ILE A 232 -12.56 -0.03 13.75
C ILE A 232 -14.06 0.02 13.50
N THR A 233 -14.86 0.57 14.43
CA THR A 233 -16.31 0.69 14.29
C THR A 233 -16.67 1.47 13.02
N LYS A 234 -16.05 2.64 12.81
CA LYS A 234 -16.27 3.44 11.59
C LYS A 234 -15.87 2.70 10.32
N ALA A 235 -14.78 1.92 10.36
CA ALA A 235 -14.35 1.14 9.21
C ALA A 235 -15.37 0.07 8.84
N PHE A 236 -15.97 -0.60 9.82
CA PHE A 236 -17.01 -1.62 9.58
C PHE A 236 -18.37 -1.01 9.20
N GLU A 237 -18.74 0.14 9.76
CA GLU A 237 -19.90 0.91 9.30
C GLU A 237 -19.75 1.27 7.81
N LEU A 238 -18.57 1.75 7.41
CA LEU A 238 -18.28 2.08 6.01
C LEU A 238 -18.22 0.83 5.12
N LEU A 239 -17.54 -0.24 5.55
CA LEU A 239 -17.50 -1.51 4.80
C LEU A 239 -18.89 -2.07 4.53
N SER A 240 -19.85 -1.86 5.44
CA SER A 240 -21.23 -2.32 5.24
C SER A 240 -21.92 -1.63 4.06
N ALA A 241 -21.54 -0.38 3.76
CA ALA A 241 -22.06 0.44 2.67
C ALA A 241 -21.26 0.33 1.36
N VAL A 242 -20.07 -0.27 1.40
CA VAL A 242 -19.20 -0.46 0.23
C VAL A 242 -19.49 -1.80 -0.43
N GLU A 243 -19.72 -1.78 -1.74
CA GLU A 243 -19.99 -2.99 -2.53
C GLU A 243 -18.71 -3.78 -2.83
N HIS A 244 -17.65 -3.10 -3.26
CA HIS A 244 -16.36 -3.72 -3.53
C HIS A 244 -15.25 -2.75 -3.17
N CYS A 245 -14.01 -3.22 -3.11
CA CYS A 245 -12.85 -2.37 -2.88
C CYS A 245 -11.66 -2.98 -3.61
N GLU A 246 -11.11 -2.23 -4.56
CA GLU A 246 -9.99 -2.63 -5.42
C GLU A 246 -8.63 -2.47 -4.71
N ARG A 247 -8.67 -2.10 -3.43
CA ARG A 247 -7.51 -1.70 -2.64
C ARG A 247 -7.26 -2.75 -1.56
N PRO A 248 -6.28 -3.64 -1.74
CA PRO A 248 -6.06 -4.76 -0.83
C PRO A 248 -5.49 -4.32 0.52
N TRP A 249 -4.73 -3.22 0.57
CA TRP A 249 -4.10 -2.77 1.81
C TRP A 249 -5.13 -2.37 2.89
N PRO A 250 -6.14 -1.50 2.62
CA PRO A 250 -7.17 -1.19 3.62
C PRO A 250 -7.92 -2.43 4.11
N LEU A 251 -8.31 -3.33 3.20
CA LEU A 251 -9.01 -4.56 3.56
C LEU A 251 -8.14 -5.49 4.42
N PHE A 252 -6.85 -5.59 4.13
CA PHE A 252 -5.91 -6.34 4.96
C PHE A 252 -5.83 -5.78 6.38
N ILE A 253 -5.66 -4.46 6.54
CA ILE A 253 -5.57 -3.84 7.86
C ILE A 253 -6.87 -4.02 8.66
N ILE A 254 -8.02 -3.75 8.03
CA ILE A 254 -9.33 -3.84 8.68
C ILE A 254 -9.69 -5.31 8.98
N GLY A 255 -9.40 -6.22 8.04
CA GLY A 255 -9.61 -7.65 8.21
C GLY A 255 -8.83 -8.22 9.39
N LEU A 256 -7.57 -7.82 9.57
CA LEU A 256 -6.77 -8.24 10.73
C LEU A 256 -7.27 -7.65 12.06
N ALA A 257 -8.00 -6.54 12.01
CA ALA A 257 -8.63 -5.92 13.19
C ALA A 257 -10.02 -6.49 13.52
N ALA A 258 -10.57 -7.37 12.67
CA ALA A 258 -11.87 -7.98 12.88
C ALA A 258 -11.87 -8.88 14.14
N ASN A 259 -12.74 -8.57 15.11
CA ASN A 259 -12.84 -9.27 16.38
C ASN A 259 -14.20 -9.97 16.62
N THR A 260 -15.14 -9.86 15.68
CA THR A 260 -16.41 -10.58 15.70
C THR A 260 -16.67 -11.31 14.39
N GLU A 261 -17.54 -12.32 14.43
CA GLU A 261 -17.93 -13.05 13.23
C GLU A 261 -18.61 -12.14 12.20
N ASP A 262 -19.47 -11.21 12.63
CA ASP A 262 -20.13 -10.24 11.75
C ASP A 262 -19.14 -9.34 11.00
N GLN A 263 -18.07 -8.94 11.68
CA GLN A 263 -16.98 -8.18 11.08
C GLN A 263 -16.22 -9.01 10.05
N ARG A 264 -15.89 -10.26 10.37
CA ARG A 264 -15.24 -11.19 9.43
C ARG A 264 -16.10 -11.41 8.19
N LEU A 265 -17.40 -11.66 8.37
CA LEU A 265 -18.36 -11.79 7.27
C LEU A 265 -18.43 -10.54 6.39
N SER A 266 -18.40 -9.35 6.99
CA SER A 266 -18.40 -8.08 6.26
C SER A 266 -17.15 -7.93 5.37
N VAL A 267 -15.98 -8.31 5.88
CA VAL A 267 -14.73 -8.31 5.11
C VAL A 267 -14.78 -9.34 3.98
N LEU A 268 -15.25 -10.56 4.25
CA LEU A 268 -15.35 -11.60 3.23
C LEU A 268 -16.30 -11.21 2.10
N ARG A 269 -17.45 -10.60 2.43
CA ARG A 269 -18.41 -10.10 1.43
C ARG A 269 -17.74 -9.14 0.44
N VAL A 270 -17.05 -8.13 0.95
CA VAL A 270 -16.37 -7.12 0.10
C VAL A 270 -15.25 -7.75 -0.71
N ILE A 271 -14.46 -8.66 -0.11
CA ILE A 271 -13.39 -9.38 -0.83
C ILE A 271 -13.95 -10.24 -1.96
N GLU A 272 -15.04 -10.97 -1.74
CA GLU A 272 -15.68 -11.80 -2.76
C GLU A 272 -16.16 -10.95 -3.95
N GLN A 273 -16.78 -9.79 -3.67
CA GLN A 273 -17.21 -8.85 -4.69
C GLN A 273 -16.00 -8.24 -5.45
N SER A 274 -14.93 -7.88 -4.73
CA SER A 274 -13.69 -7.39 -5.35
C SER A 274 -13.02 -8.44 -6.24
N LEU A 275 -12.96 -9.69 -5.81
CA LEU A 275 -12.37 -10.80 -6.56
C LEU A 275 -13.21 -11.18 -7.79
N ALA A 276 -14.53 -11.01 -7.73
CA ALA A 276 -15.38 -11.19 -8.91
C ALA A 276 -15.04 -10.20 -10.03
N LEU A 277 -14.64 -8.97 -9.68
CA LEU A 277 -14.20 -7.95 -10.63
C LEU A 277 -12.76 -8.15 -11.09
N GLN A 278 -11.86 -8.50 -10.16
CA GLN A 278 -10.44 -8.72 -10.44
C GLN A 278 -9.92 -9.98 -9.71
N PRO A 279 -10.03 -11.18 -10.33
CA PRO A 279 -9.79 -12.46 -9.64
C PRO A 279 -8.32 -12.76 -9.28
N LEU A 280 -7.37 -12.01 -9.82
CA LEU A 280 -5.93 -12.30 -9.73
C LEU A 280 -5.18 -11.14 -9.09
N GLY A 281 -4.05 -11.46 -8.45
CA GLY A 281 -3.09 -10.48 -7.94
C GLY A 281 -3.23 -10.21 -6.44
N ALA A 282 -3.00 -8.97 -6.03
CA ALA A 282 -2.82 -8.60 -4.63
C ALA A 282 -4.06 -8.80 -3.75
N MET A 283 -5.27 -8.73 -4.32
CA MET A 283 -6.51 -8.99 -3.56
C MET A 283 -6.64 -10.45 -3.15
N ALA A 284 -6.33 -11.40 -4.03
CA ALA A 284 -6.35 -12.83 -3.71
C ALA A 284 -5.30 -13.18 -2.64
N LEU A 285 -4.14 -12.50 -2.71
CA LEU A 285 -3.11 -12.59 -1.69
C LEU A 285 -3.58 -12.04 -0.33
N ALA A 286 -4.26 -10.88 -0.33
CA ALA A 286 -4.84 -10.29 0.88
C ALA A 286 -5.90 -11.21 1.52
N ASP A 287 -6.82 -11.77 0.74
CA ASP A 287 -7.83 -12.73 1.21
C ASP A 287 -7.18 -13.91 1.94
N ARG A 288 -6.19 -14.55 1.30
CA ARG A 288 -5.44 -15.66 1.90
C ARG A 288 -4.79 -15.24 3.22
N MET A 289 -4.09 -14.11 3.22
CA MET A 289 -3.38 -13.62 4.41
C MET A 289 -4.35 -13.26 5.56
N ILE A 290 -5.50 -12.67 5.26
CA ILE A 290 -6.52 -12.35 6.27
C ILE A 290 -7.06 -13.63 6.91
N ARG A 291 -7.41 -14.64 6.10
CA ARG A 291 -7.90 -15.93 6.60
C ARG A 291 -6.84 -16.65 7.44
N ASP A 292 -5.59 -16.65 6.99
CA ASP A 292 -4.47 -17.20 7.77
C ASP A 292 -4.31 -16.49 9.11
N ALA A 293 -4.50 -15.16 9.14
CA ALA A 293 -4.44 -14.37 10.35
C ALA A 293 -5.55 -14.75 11.34
N TRP A 294 -6.80 -14.91 10.86
CA TRP A 294 -7.92 -15.34 11.68
C TRP A 294 -7.70 -16.72 12.28
N VAL A 295 -7.14 -17.66 11.52
CA VAL A 295 -6.74 -18.97 12.06
C VAL A 295 -5.72 -18.83 13.19
N GLN A 296 -4.72 -17.92 13.07
CA GLN A 296 -3.77 -17.70 14.17
C GLN A 296 -4.43 -17.05 15.39
N GLN A 297 -5.35 -16.11 15.17
CA GLN A 297 -6.08 -15.45 16.25
C GLN A 297 -7.00 -16.41 17.00
N ASP A 298 -7.68 -17.32 16.29
CA ASP A 298 -8.61 -18.29 16.88
C ASP A 298 -7.88 -19.39 17.68
N LEU A 299 -6.61 -19.66 17.33
CA LEU A 299 -5.74 -20.59 18.05
C LEU A 299 -5.04 -19.94 19.26
N ASP A 300 -5.08 -18.63 19.39
CA ASP A 300 -4.42 -17.88 20.47
C ASP A 300 -5.42 -17.57 21.59
N ASP A 301 -5.03 -17.77 22.86
CA ASP A 301 -5.87 -17.53 24.03
C ASP A 301 -6.03 -16.03 24.40
N GLY A 302 -5.97 -15.12 23.41
CA GLY A 302 -6.24 -13.69 23.57
C GLY A 302 -5.03 -12.81 23.94
N GLY A 303 -3.80 -13.28 23.70
CA GLY A 303 -2.55 -12.59 24.01
C GLY A 303 -1.72 -12.17 22.79
N LEU A 304 -2.21 -12.40 21.57
CA LEU A 304 -1.46 -12.17 20.34
C LEU A 304 -1.17 -10.67 20.10
N ASP A 305 0.11 -10.29 20.18
CA ASP A 305 0.57 -8.97 19.76
C ASP A 305 0.37 -8.79 18.25
N MET A 306 -0.40 -7.77 17.87
CA MET A 306 -0.73 -7.49 16.48
C MET A 306 0.51 -7.28 15.60
N LEU A 307 1.60 -6.71 16.15
CA LEU A 307 2.86 -6.59 15.39
C LEU A 307 3.46 -7.95 15.05
N LYS A 308 3.39 -8.92 15.97
CA LYS A 308 3.84 -10.30 15.72
C LYS A 308 2.94 -11.00 14.70
N LEU A 309 1.62 -10.82 14.80
CA LEU A 309 0.67 -11.39 13.85
C LEU A 309 0.96 -10.91 12.42
N TYR A 310 1.13 -9.59 12.23
CA TYR A 310 1.50 -9.02 10.93
C TYR A 310 2.79 -9.65 10.41
N GLY A 311 3.83 -9.72 11.26
CA GLY A 311 5.10 -10.32 10.88
C GLY A 311 5.00 -11.80 10.48
N GLN A 312 4.20 -12.58 11.21
CA GLN A 312 3.97 -13.99 10.92
C GLN A 312 3.22 -14.20 9.60
N VAL A 313 2.10 -13.50 9.40
CA VAL A 313 1.25 -13.65 8.22
C VAL A 313 1.98 -13.16 6.97
N ILE A 314 2.63 -12.00 7.03
CA ILE A 314 3.38 -11.45 5.90
C ILE A 314 4.56 -12.37 5.54
N SER A 315 5.33 -12.83 6.53
CA SER A 315 6.53 -13.65 6.29
C SER A 315 6.27 -15.12 5.92
N ARG A 316 5.01 -15.57 5.86
CA ARG A 316 4.64 -16.90 5.34
C ARG A 316 4.70 -16.99 3.83
N ASN A 317 4.75 -15.85 3.14
CA ASN A 317 4.82 -15.80 1.69
C ASN A 317 6.26 -16.09 1.19
N ARG A 318 6.42 -16.38 -0.11
CA ARG A 318 7.74 -16.63 -0.73
C ARG A 318 8.59 -15.35 -0.80
N VAL A 319 7.94 -14.23 -1.12
CA VAL A 319 8.52 -12.89 -1.22
C VAL A 319 7.63 -11.90 -0.45
N PRO A 320 8.14 -10.72 -0.04
CA PRO A 320 7.30 -9.74 0.63
C PRO A 320 6.11 -9.38 -0.27
N PRO A 321 4.87 -9.45 0.24
CA PRO A 321 3.67 -9.22 -0.54
C PRO A 321 3.64 -7.77 -1.05
N CYS A 322 2.99 -7.55 -2.19
CA CYS A 322 2.76 -6.22 -2.71
C CYS A 322 1.25 -5.94 -2.64
N PHE A 323 0.85 -4.90 -1.92
CA PHE A 323 -0.56 -4.52 -1.79
C PHE A 323 -0.96 -3.54 -2.89
N THR A 324 -0.80 -3.93 -4.16
CA THR A 324 -0.99 -3.06 -5.33
C THR A 324 -2.00 -3.62 -6.31
#